data_AF-A0A4V3ATD0-F1
#
_entry.id   AF-A0A4V3ATD0-F1
#
_cell.length_a   1.000
_cell.length_b   1.000
_cell.length_c   1.000
_cell.angle_alpha   90.00
_cell.angle_beta   90.00
_cell.angle_gamma   90.00
#
_symmetry.space_group_name_H-M   'P 1'
#
loop_
_entity.id
_entity.type
_entity.pdbx_description
1 polymer ?
#
loop_
_entity_poly.entity_id
_entity_poly.type
_entity_poly.pdbx_seq_one_letter_code
_entity_poly.pdbx_strand_id
1 'polypeptide(L)'
;MYLVGFYSPKAKSGVTELSLSIYHWLKKNTSLSAAFISYGTLEKEEISTELIHEFSKLSLAEKKRKIKQMKKEFDIIIYDASSQLSEGVLSLLPIVDRLFVVGEEHRDFAVKLQQIIEFDKIFDKHVKNFITHLKGNKTFIIRESKENHVIGFNYSNKETNEIGQMIYTDYVTHYLNKNLIKKNERVYSKIKQIPKDELAIGLYKLGIDFEKALLFHAFIHLREELGQDYKDALETLFPRLIHSTFEELLDKFRSELFLFSHFKL
;
A
#
# COMPACT_ATOMS: atom_id res chain seq x y z
N MET A 1 8.02 -5.40 -2.01
CA MET A 1 8.44 -4.00 -2.09
C MET A 1 7.37 -3.10 -1.53
N TYR A 2 7.74 -2.37 -0.48
CA TYR A 2 7.01 -1.29 0.16
C TYR A 2 7.88 -0.03 0.09
N LEU A 3 7.44 1.01 -0.62
CA LEU A 3 8.18 2.27 -0.79
C LEU A 3 7.68 3.31 0.21
N VAL A 4 8.57 3.82 1.05
CA VAL A 4 8.27 4.80 2.08
C VAL A 4 8.92 6.13 1.71
N GLY A 5 8.11 7.14 1.46
CA GLY A 5 8.56 8.50 1.17
C GLY A 5 8.66 9.35 2.43
N PHE A 6 9.70 10.17 2.51
CA PHE A 6 9.87 11.20 3.52
C PHE A 6 9.97 12.55 2.84
N TYR A 7 9.16 13.51 3.29
CA TYR A 7 9.09 14.84 2.69
C TYR A 7 8.99 15.92 3.76
N SER A 8 9.67 17.04 3.53
CA SER A 8 9.39 18.28 4.25
C SER A 8 9.39 19.48 3.29
N PRO A 9 8.44 20.41 3.47
CA PRO A 9 8.40 21.66 2.71
C PRO A 9 9.39 22.72 3.23
N LYS A 10 10.12 22.46 4.32
CA LYS A 10 11.14 23.33 4.91
C LYS A 10 12.54 22.74 4.66
N ALA A 11 13.45 23.57 4.19
CA ALA A 11 14.86 23.20 4.09
C ALA A 11 15.47 23.05 5.49
N LYS A 12 16.43 22.12 5.66
CA LYS A 12 17.10 21.83 6.95
C LYS A 12 16.15 21.39 8.08
N SER A 13 15.08 20.69 7.72
CA SER A 13 14.10 20.12 8.65
C SER A 13 14.54 18.78 9.28
N GLY A 14 15.77 18.32 9.05
CA GLY A 14 16.24 17.04 9.60
C GLY A 14 15.64 15.79 8.94
N VAL A 15 14.88 15.93 7.84
CA VAL A 15 14.21 14.80 7.18
C VAL A 15 15.19 13.79 6.60
N THR A 16 16.27 14.27 6.01
CA THR A 16 17.31 13.41 5.44
C THR A 16 17.95 12.57 6.55
N GLU A 17 18.30 13.19 7.67
CA GLU A 17 18.89 12.52 8.82
C GLU A 17 17.92 11.53 9.48
N LEU A 18 16.65 11.90 9.62
CA LEU A 18 15.61 11.02 10.16
C LEU A 18 15.40 9.79 9.26
N SER A 19 15.22 10.00 7.96
CA SER A 19 15.01 8.92 7.00
C SER A 19 16.22 8.00 6.90
N LEU A 20 17.44 8.53 6.94
CA LEU A 20 18.67 7.74 7.05
C LEU A 20 18.72 6.92 8.34
N SER A 21 18.41 7.54 9.48
CA SER A 21 18.38 6.85 10.78
C SER A 21 17.40 5.69 10.79
N ILE A 22 16.23 5.87 10.16
CA ILE A 22 15.21 4.82 10.01
C ILE A 22 15.70 3.71 9.08
N TYR A 23 16.38 4.04 7.98
CA TYR A 23 17.00 3.05 7.11
C TYR A 23 18.03 2.19 7.87
N HIS A 24 18.94 2.81 8.62
CA HIS A 24 19.90 2.07 9.44
C HIS A 24 19.20 1.26 10.54
N TRP A 25 18.13 1.79 11.13
CA TRP A 25 17.34 1.06 12.11
C TRP A 25 16.72 -0.21 11.50
N LEU A 26 16.14 -0.13 10.31
CA LEU A 26 15.56 -1.28 9.62
C LEU A 26 16.62 -2.37 9.36
N LYS A 27 17.82 -1.97 8.93
CA LYS A 27 18.94 -2.91 8.72
C LYS A 27 19.42 -3.58 10.01
N LYS A 28 19.46 -2.82 11.11
CA LYS A 28 19.97 -3.31 12.39
C LYS A 28 18.98 -4.19 13.14
N ASN A 29 17.69 -3.90 13.02
CA ASN A 29 16.65 -4.49 13.88
C ASN A 29 15.72 -5.45 13.14
N THR A 30 15.87 -5.62 11.83
CA THR A 30 15.05 -6.54 11.03
C THR A 30 15.91 -7.36 10.08
N SER A 31 15.37 -8.49 9.61
CA SER A 31 15.98 -9.30 8.56
C SER A 31 15.60 -8.88 7.14
N LEU A 32 14.90 -7.74 6.99
CA LEU A 32 14.40 -7.26 5.69
C LEU A 32 15.53 -6.60 4.90
N SER A 33 15.51 -6.78 3.58
CA SER A 33 16.40 -6.01 2.71
C SER A 33 15.85 -4.59 2.53
N ALA A 34 16.50 -3.61 3.15
CA ALA A 34 16.15 -2.19 3.02
C ALA A 34 17.06 -1.51 2.00
N ALA A 35 16.58 -0.48 1.32
CA ALA A 35 17.40 0.38 0.48
C ALA A 35 17.03 1.84 0.70
N PHE A 36 17.96 2.75 0.35
CA PHE A 36 17.80 4.18 0.56
C PHE A 36 18.04 4.97 -0.73
N ILE A 37 17.14 5.91 -1.01
CA ILE A 37 17.26 6.84 -2.13
C ILE A 37 17.17 8.26 -1.59
N SER A 38 18.26 9.03 -1.69
CA SER A 38 18.27 10.47 -1.42
C SER A 38 18.10 11.27 -2.71
N TYR A 39 17.20 12.24 -2.69
CA TYR A 39 17.10 13.23 -3.75
C TYR A 39 18.35 14.10 -3.86
N GLY A 40 18.94 14.48 -2.72
CA GLY A 40 20.16 15.29 -2.60
C GLY A 40 21.44 14.46 -2.44
N THR A 41 22.57 15.14 -2.24
CA THR A 41 23.87 14.51 -1.95
C THR A 41 23.97 14.16 -0.46
N LEU A 42 24.57 13.00 -0.15
CA LEU A 42 24.86 12.59 1.22
C LEU A 42 26.38 12.56 1.43
N GLU A 43 26.95 13.60 2.02
CA GLU A 43 28.41 13.77 2.12
C GLU A 43 29.12 12.68 2.96
N LYS A 44 28.38 12.01 3.85
CA LYS A 44 28.91 11.01 4.79
C LYS A 44 28.64 9.56 4.37
N GLU A 45 27.91 9.34 3.29
CA GLU A 45 27.48 8.01 2.84
C GLU A 45 28.03 7.73 1.44
N GLU A 46 28.56 6.52 1.23
CA GLU A 46 29.03 6.12 -0.10
C GLU A 46 27.87 5.65 -0.98
N ILE A 47 27.94 5.96 -2.28
CA ILE A 47 27.00 5.41 -3.27
C ILE A 47 27.21 3.91 -3.38
N SER A 48 26.13 3.15 -3.20
CA SER A 48 26.08 1.71 -3.44
C SER A 48 24.82 1.33 -4.23
N THR A 49 24.66 0.04 -4.51
CA THR A 49 23.41 -0.49 -5.10
C THR A 49 22.22 -0.34 -4.14
N GLU A 50 22.49 -0.31 -2.83
CA GLU A 50 21.49 -0.20 -1.77
C GLU A 50 21.22 1.26 -1.37
N LEU A 51 22.25 2.11 -1.34
CA LEU A 51 22.17 3.52 -0.97
C LEU A 51 22.54 4.41 -2.15
N ILE A 52 21.53 5.09 -2.72
CA ILE A 52 21.69 5.96 -3.88
C ILE A 52 21.43 7.39 -3.43
N HIS A 53 22.38 8.29 -3.67
CA HIS A 53 22.16 9.72 -3.51
C HIS A 53 22.35 10.46 -4.84
N GLU A 54 22.09 11.76 -4.85
CA GLU A 54 22.01 12.61 -6.04
C GLU A 54 20.96 12.13 -7.04
N PHE A 55 19.89 11.51 -6.55
CA PHE A 55 18.82 10.99 -7.39
C PHE A 55 18.18 12.09 -8.23
N SER A 56 18.21 13.34 -7.77
CA SER A 56 17.80 14.54 -8.51
C SER A 56 18.44 14.68 -9.90
N LYS A 57 19.73 14.33 -10.06
CA LYS A 57 20.50 14.46 -11.31
C LYS A 57 20.07 13.50 -12.42
N LEU A 58 19.33 12.45 -12.06
CA LEU A 58 18.87 11.44 -13.01
C LEU A 58 17.64 11.92 -13.80
N SER A 59 17.54 11.50 -15.06
CA SER A 59 16.32 11.68 -15.85
C SER A 59 15.16 10.87 -15.26
N LEU A 60 13.92 11.25 -15.60
CA LEU A 60 12.73 10.53 -15.12
C LEU A 60 12.74 9.03 -15.52
N ALA A 61 13.23 8.72 -16.72
CA ALA A 61 13.34 7.34 -17.20
C ALA A 61 14.35 6.53 -16.36
N GLU A 62 15.49 7.12 -16.03
CA GLU A 62 16.51 6.49 -15.18
C GLU A 62 16.01 6.31 -13.75
N LYS A 63 15.34 7.33 -13.19
CA LYS A 63 14.69 7.26 -11.87
C LYS A 63 13.73 6.07 -11.79
N LYS A 64 12.83 5.96 -12.78
CA LYS A 64 11.86 4.85 -12.87
C LYS A 64 12.54 3.50 -13.03
N ARG A 65 13.59 3.41 -13.86
CA ARG A 65 14.34 2.16 -14.08
C ARG A 65 15.05 1.70 -12.82
N LYS A 66 15.78 2.59 -12.12
CA LYS A 66 16.46 2.29 -10.86
C LYS A 66 15.47 1.83 -9.80
N ILE A 67 14.38 2.57 -9.62
CA ILE A 67 13.33 2.15 -8.69
C ILE A 67 12.81 0.76 -9.07
N LYS A 68 12.52 0.49 -10.35
CA LYS A 68 12.07 -0.83 -10.83
C LYS A 68 13.06 -1.96 -10.52
N GLN A 69 14.36 -1.71 -10.61
CA GLN A 69 15.39 -2.69 -10.23
C GLN A 69 15.39 -2.93 -8.72
N MET A 70 15.42 -1.85 -7.93
CA MET A 70 15.38 -1.94 -6.47
C MET A 70 14.08 -2.61 -5.97
N LYS A 71 12.95 -2.45 -6.68
CA LYS A 71 11.68 -3.14 -6.35
C LYS A 71 11.81 -4.67 -6.35
N LYS A 72 12.77 -5.23 -7.08
CA LYS A 72 12.99 -6.68 -7.19
C LYS A 72 13.96 -7.20 -6.13
N GLU A 73 14.88 -6.36 -5.68
CA GLU A 73 16.00 -6.73 -4.82
C GLU A 73 15.70 -6.42 -3.35
N PHE A 74 14.88 -5.40 -3.08
CA PHE A 74 14.64 -4.88 -1.74
C PHE A 74 13.17 -5.02 -1.29
N ASP A 75 13.01 -5.40 -0.03
CA ASP A 75 11.73 -5.47 0.67
C ASP A 75 11.14 -4.07 0.90
N ILE A 76 11.96 -3.17 1.44
CA ILE A 76 11.58 -1.80 1.78
C ILE A 76 12.54 -0.84 1.08
N ILE A 77 12.00 0.23 0.51
CA ILE A 77 12.81 1.33 -0.02
C ILE A 77 12.41 2.59 0.73
N ILE A 78 13.37 3.28 1.32
CA ILE A 78 13.21 4.60 1.92
C ILE A 78 13.59 5.65 0.87
N TYR A 79 12.69 6.57 0.59
CA TYR A 79 12.89 7.66 -0.37
C TYR A 79 12.83 9.01 0.34
N ASP A 80 13.98 9.66 0.47
CA ASP A 80 14.09 11.03 0.94
C ASP A 80 13.83 12.00 -0.21
N ALA A 81 12.68 12.67 -0.16
CA ALA A 81 12.21 13.64 -1.14
C ALA A 81 12.44 15.09 -0.71
N SER A 82 13.38 15.32 0.22
CA SER A 82 13.61 16.64 0.80
C SER A 82 13.97 17.73 -0.23
N SER A 83 13.47 18.93 0.10
CA SER A 83 13.92 20.26 -0.32
C SER A 83 13.41 20.92 -1.59
N GLN A 84 12.48 20.35 -2.38
CA GLN A 84 11.66 21.14 -3.32
C GLN A 84 10.54 20.28 -3.90
N LEU A 85 9.33 20.85 -4.06
CA LEU A 85 8.24 20.28 -4.85
C LEU A 85 8.62 20.32 -6.33
N SER A 86 9.63 19.55 -6.71
CA SER A 86 10.04 19.40 -8.09
C SER A 86 9.08 18.45 -8.81
N GLU A 87 8.93 18.64 -10.12
CA GLU A 87 8.19 17.72 -10.98
C GLU A 87 8.70 16.27 -10.85
N GLY A 88 10.01 16.11 -10.63
CA GLY A 88 10.64 14.82 -10.34
C GLY A 88 10.11 14.16 -9.07
N VAL A 89 9.99 14.89 -7.96
CA VAL A 89 9.39 14.38 -6.71
C VAL A 89 7.92 14.06 -6.90
N LEU A 90 7.15 14.98 -7.49
CA LEU A 90 5.71 14.81 -7.74
C LEU A 90 5.40 13.59 -8.61
N SER A 91 6.26 13.31 -9.61
CA SER A 91 6.10 12.14 -10.48
C SER A 91 6.30 10.79 -9.77
N LEU A 92 6.96 10.79 -8.62
CA LEU A 92 7.30 9.59 -7.84
C LEU A 92 6.35 9.37 -6.66
N LEU A 93 5.54 10.36 -6.27
CA LEU A 93 4.56 10.21 -5.20
C LEU A 93 3.49 9.12 -5.48
N PRO A 94 2.97 8.94 -6.71
CA PRO A 94 1.97 7.90 -6.98
C PRO A 94 2.45 6.46 -6.76
N ILE A 95 3.77 6.23 -6.67
CA ILE A 95 4.34 4.89 -6.48
C ILE A 95 4.81 4.62 -5.05
N VAL A 96 4.70 5.61 -4.16
CA VAL A 96 5.00 5.51 -2.73
C VAL A 96 3.85 4.77 -2.05
N ASP A 97 4.12 3.79 -1.20
CA ASP A 97 3.10 3.07 -0.44
C ASP A 97 2.74 3.80 0.86
N ARG A 98 3.67 4.60 1.40
CA ARG A 98 3.49 5.45 2.58
C ARG A 98 4.29 6.73 2.50
N LEU A 99 3.66 7.86 2.78
CA LEU A 99 4.32 9.16 2.84
C LEU A 99 4.33 9.71 4.28
N PHE A 100 5.52 9.99 4.79
CA PHE A 100 5.74 10.77 6.00
C PHE A 100 5.99 12.22 5.63
N VAL A 101 5.16 13.12 6.13
CA VAL A 101 5.33 14.56 5.98
C VAL A 101 5.82 15.12 7.30
N VAL A 102 7.03 15.69 7.30
CA VAL A 102 7.68 16.29 8.45
C VAL A 102 7.55 17.80 8.36
N GLY A 103 6.89 18.42 9.33
CA GLY A 103 6.63 19.85 9.35
C GLY A 103 6.48 20.39 10.77
N GLU A 104 6.79 21.68 10.93
CA GLU A 104 6.58 22.40 12.18
C GLU A 104 5.08 22.72 12.37
N GLU A 105 4.69 23.05 13.60
CA GLU A 105 3.35 23.55 13.98
C GLU A 105 3.01 24.95 13.39
N HIS A 106 3.73 25.40 12.38
CA HIS A 106 3.55 26.74 11.83
C HIS A 106 2.45 26.80 10.77
N ARG A 107 1.72 27.91 10.81
CA ARG A 107 0.72 28.33 9.81
C ARG A 107 1.28 28.20 8.38
N ASP A 108 2.58 28.37 8.16
CA ASP A 108 3.24 28.21 6.85
C ASP A 108 3.30 26.76 6.36
N PHE A 109 3.41 25.77 7.26
CA PHE A 109 3.30 24.36 6.91
C PHE A 109 1.86 24.02 6.51
N ALA A 110 0.90 24.48 7.32
CA ALA A 110 -0.52 24.35 7.00
C ALA A 110 -0.88 25.09 5.71
N VAL A 111 -0.33 26.28 5.47
CA VAL A 111 -0.51 27.08 4.25
C VAL A 111 0.18 26.43 3.06
N LYS A 112 1.35 25.79 3.20
CA LYS A 112 1.98 25.05 2.09
C LYS A 112 1.26 23.74 1.79
N LEU A 113 0.82 23.01 2.82
CA LEU A 113 -0.05 21.83 2.68
C LEU A 113 -1.40 22.22 2.05
N GLN A 114 -1.94 23.36 2.46
CA GLN A 114 -3.15 23.96 1.92
C GLN A 114 -2.93 24.50 0.50
N GLN A 115 -1.78 25.09 0.16
CA GLN A 115 -1.40 25.44 -1.21
C GLN A 115 -1.27 24.19 -2.08
N ILE A 116 -0.67 23.11 -1.57
CA ILE A 116 -0.65 21.79 -2.23
C ILE A 116 -2.08 21.28 -2.51
N ILE A 117 -3.02 21.57 -1.61
CA ILE A 117 -4.44 21.19 -1.72
C ILE A 117 -5.27 22.18 -2.56
N GLU A 118 -4.93 23.47 -2.57
CA GLU A 118 -5.64 24.61 -3.18
C GLU A 118 -5.17 24.93 -4.61
N PHE A 119 -3.94 24.55 -5.00
CA PHE A 119 -3.46 24.59 -6.39
C PHE A 119 -4.19 23.59 -7.33
N ASP A 120 -5.34 23.07 -6.90
CA ASP A 120 -6.32 22.25 -7.63
C ASP A 120 -6.79 22.87 -8.96
N LYS A 121 -6.52 24.16 -9.21
CA LYS A 121 -7.06 24.90 -10.36
C LYS A 121 -6.18 24.97 -11.60
N ILE A 122 -4.89 24.62 -11.56
CA ILE A 122 -4.00 24.80 -12.75
C ILE A 122 -3.19 23.56 -13.14
N PHE A 123 -3.15 22.48 -12.35
CA PHE A 123 -2.27 21.34 -12.67
C PHE A 123 -2.93 20.07 -13.19
N ASP A 124 -2.18 19.44 -14.09
CA ASP A 124 -2.41 18.23 -14.87
C ASP A 124 -2.78 16.98 -14.01
N LYS A 125 -3.24 15.91 -14.67
CA LYS A 125 -3.74 14.63 -14.07
C LYS A 125 -2.90 14.07 -12.90
N HIS A 126 -1.60 14.37 -12.87
CA HIS A 126 -0.63 13.89 -11.89
C HIS A 126 -0.78 14.49 -10.48
N VAL A 127 -1.20 15.76 -10.33
CA VAL A 127 -1.38 16.40 -9.00
C VAL A 127 -2.68 15.93 -8.34
N LYS A 128 -3.74 15.68 -9.12
CA LYS A 128 -4.98 15.04 -8.64
C LYS A 128 -4.72 13.64 -8.06
N ASN A 129 -3.82 12.87 -8.68
CA ASN A 129 -3.40 11.57 -8.15
C ASN A 129 -2.66 11.71 -6.80
N PHE A 130 -1.84 12.75 -6.63
CA PHE A 130 -1.15 13.01 -5.35
C PHE A 130 -2.13 13.38 -4.23
N ILE A 131 -3.10 14.27 -4.49
CA ILE A 131 -4.14 14.63 -3.51
C ILE A 131 -5.03 13.42 -3.17
N THR A 132 -5.36 12.60 -4.16
CA THR A 132 -6.11 11.35 -3.96
C THR A 132 -5.30 10.35 -3.12
N HIS A 133 -3.98 10.28 -3.35
CA HIS A 133 -3.06 9.46 -2.58
C HIS A 133 -2.97 9.90 -1.10
N LEU A 134 -2.86 11.22 -0.85
CA LEU A 134 -2.87 11.79 0.50
C LEU A 134 -4.17 11.49 1.26
N LYS A 135 -5.31 11.47 0.57
CA LYS A 135 -6.63 11.16 1.15
C LYS A 135 -6.90 9.65 1.30
N GLY A 136 -6.26 8.81 0.48
CA GLY A 136 -6.52 7.36 0.40
C GLY A 136 -5.56 6.46 1.17
N ASN A 137 -4.34 6.92 1.47
CA ASN A 137 -3.32 6.16 2.20
C ASN A 137 -3.05 6.74 3.60
N LYS A 138 -2.55 5.89 4.52
CA LYS A 138 -2.14 6.26 5.89
C LYS A 138 -0.98 7.27 5.84
N THR A 139 -1.32 8.55 5.67
CA THR A 139 -0.40 9.68 5.70
C THR A 139 -0.28 10.17 7.13
N PHE A 140 0.94 10.19 7.68
CA PHE A 140 1.19 10.66 9.03
C PHE A 140 1.90 12.02 8.99
N ILE A 141 1.31 12.99 9.68
CA ILE A 141 1.93 14.28 9.96
C ILE A 141 2.66 14.13 11.30
N ILE A 142 3.99 14.14 11.26
CA ILE A 142 4.81 14.12 12.47
C ILE A 142 4.84 15.56 13.00
N ARG A 143 4.40 15.76 14.24
CA ARG A 143 4.31 17.07 14.89
C ARG A 143 5.58 17.37 15.69
N GLU A 144 6.15 18.55 15.49
CA GLU A 144 7.26 19.06 16.29
C GLU A 144 6.73 19.59 17.65
N SER A 145 7.29 19.13 18.77
CA SER A 145 6.95 19.60 20.11
C SER A 145 7.65 20.93 20.44
N LYS A 146 6.91 21.91 20.98
CA LYS A 146 7.36 23.28 21.28
C LYS A 146 8.26 23.44 22.51
N GLU A 147 8.57 22.37 23.24
CA GLU A 147 9.01 22.55 24.63
C GLU A 147 10.49 22.84 24.89
N ASN A 148 11.42 22.86 23.92
CA ASN A 148 12.74 23.49 24.15
C ASN A 148 13.48 23.84 22.85
N HIS A 149 13.91 25.09 22.77
CA HIS A 149 14.57 25.74 21.65
C HIS A 149 15.95 25.13 21.30
N VAL A 150 16.10 24.64 20.07
CA VAL A 150 17.07 25.01 19.00
C VAL A 150 16.81 24.02 17.87
N ILE A 151 16.62 24.57 16.66
CA ILE A 151 16.12 23.92 15.45
C ILE A 151 17.00 22.74 15.05
N GLY A 152 16.40 21.55 15.07
CA GLY A 152 17.03 20.26 14.85
C GLY A 152 16.38 19.27 15.82
N PHE A 153 15.54 18.37 15.29
CA PHE A 153 14.90 17.30 16.06
C PHE A 153 15.91 16.67 17.03
N ASN A 154 15.62 16.71 18.33
CA ASN A 154 16.47 16.06 19.31
C ASN A 154 16.51 14.58 18.98
N TYR A 155 17.72 14.09 18.66
CA TYR A 155 18.11 12.70 18.43
C TYR A 155 17.72 11.76 19.59
N SER A 156 16.44 11.58 19.85
CA SER A 156 16.01 10.52 20.75
C SER A 156 15.86 9.26 19.91
N ASN A 157 16.60 8.21 20.26
CA ASN A 157 16.48 6.86 19.68
C ASN A 157 15.02 6.35 19.67
N LYS A 158 14.13 6.98 20.45
CA LYS A 158 12.72 6.63 20.60
C LYS A 158 11.90 6.88 19.32
N GLU A 159 12.05 8.02 18.66
CA GLU A 159 11.26 8.35 17.46
C GLU A 159 11.67 7.47 16.26
N THR A 160 12.97 7.22 16.09
CA THR A 160 13.47 6.28 15.07
C THR A 160 12.97 4.86 15.32
N ASN A 161 12.95 4.41 16.58
CA ASN A 161 12.40 3.11 16.95
C ASN A 161 10.91 3.01 16.63
N GLU A 162 10.12 4.02 17.00
CA GLU A 162 8.66 4.04 16.76
C GLU A 162 8.33 4.04 15.27
N ILE A 163 8.97 4.91 14.48
CA ILE A 163 8.72 5.00 13.04
C ILE A 163 9.25 3.75 12.33
N GLY A 164 10.41 3.23 12.74
CA GLY A 164 10.97 1.98 12.23
C GLY A 164 10.04 0.79 12.45
N GLN A 165 9.52 0.62 13.68
CA GLN A 165 8.55 -0.43 14.02
C GLN A 165 7.24 -0.29 13.23
N MET A 166 6.76 0.93 13.04
CA MET A 166 5.57 1.20 12.23
C MET A 166 5.78 0.78 10.78
N ILE A 167 6.88 1.22 10.14
CA ILE A 167 7.21 0.84 8.77
C ILE A 167 7.33 -0.68 8.62
N TYR A 168 8.00 -1.35 9.56
CA TYR A 168 8.11 -2.80 9.59
C TYR A 168 6.74 -3.48 9.65
N THR A 169 5.89 -3.06 10.58
CA THR A 169 4.54 -3.61 10.77
C THR A 169 3.66 -3.43 9.53
N ASP A 170 3.74 -2.26 8.89
CA ASP A 170 3.00 -1.98 7.68
C ASP A 170 3.53 -2.75 6.46
N TYR A 171 4.85 -2.96 6.36
CA TYR A 171 5.42 -3.88 5.36
C TYR A 171 4.89 -5.30 5.57
N VAL A 172 4.92 -5.83 6.79
CA VAL A 172 4.43 -7.18 7.09
C VAL A 172 2.96 -7.31 6.71
N THR A 173 2.14 -6.32 7.08
CA THR A 173 0.72 -6.27 6.72
C THR A 173 0.53 -6.22 5.20
N HIS A 174 1.28 -5.37 4.50
CA HIS A 174 1.25 -5.28 3.04
C HIS A 174 1.64 -6.61 2.38
N TYR A 175 2.70 -7.26 2.87
CA TYR A 175 3.19 -8.54 2.36
C TYR A 175 2.15 -9.65 2.55
N LEU A 176 1.56 -9.74 3.74
CA LEU A 176 0.48 -10.69 4.03
C LEU A 176 -0.72 -10.46 3.14
N ASN A 177 -1.21 -9.21 3.02
CA ASN A 177 -2.35 -8.88 2.17
C ASN A 177 -2.08 -9.19 0.69
N LYS A 178 -0.90 -8.84 0.18
CA LYS A 178 -0.52 -9.12 -1.21
C LYS A 178 -0.43 -10.62 -1.48
N ASN A 179 0.08 -11.40 -0.53
CA ASN A 179 0.14 -12.85 -0.66
C ASN A 179 -1.23 -13.51 -0.53
N LEU A 180 -2.11 -12.99 0.34
CA LEU A 180 -3.50 -13.41 0.42
C LEU A 180 -4.23 -13.14 -0.91
N ILE A 181 -4.08 -11.94 -1.48
CA ILE A 181 -4.65 -11.58 -2.79
C ILE A 181 -4.11 -12.51 -3.88
N LYS A 182 -2.79 -12.69 -3.98
CA LYS A 182 -2.18 -13.61 -4.96
C LYS A 182 -2.63 -15.05 -4.78
N LYS A 183 -2.77 -15.52 -3.54
CA LYS A 183 -3.29 -16.86 -3.23
C LYS A 183 -4.73 -16.95 -3.71
N ASN A 184 -5.56 -15.96 -3.41
CA ASN A 184 -6.95 -15.89 -3.82
C ASN A 184 -7.09 -15.83 -5.35
N GLU A 185 -6.28 -15.06 -6.07
CA GLU A 185 -6.26 -15.03 -7.54
C GLU A 185 -5.91 -16.38 -8.16
N ARG A 186 -4.91 -17.08 -7.60
CA ARG A 186 -4.52 -18.43 -8.05
C ARG A 186 -5.62 -19.46 -7.77
N VAL A 187 -6.20 -19.43 -6.57
CA VAL A 187 -7.32 -20.30 -6.19
C VAL A 187 -8.51 -20.03 -7.10
N TYR A 188 -8.89 -18.76 -7.28
CA TYR A 188 -9.98 -18.34 -8.16
C TYR A 188 -9.77 -18.79 -9.61
N SER A 189 -8.54 -18.65 -10.13
CA SER A 189 -8.19 -19.10 -11.48
C SER A 189 -8.36 -20.61 -11.64
N LYS A 190 -8.05 -21.40 -10.60
CA LYS A 190 -8.33 -22.85 -10.59
C LYS A 190 -9.82 -23.14 -10.50
N ILE A 191 -10.57 -22.39 -9.68
CA ILE A 191 -12.03 -22.55 -9.53
C ILE A 191 -12.75 -22.29 -10.85
N LYS A 192 -12.38 -21.24 -11.59
CA LYS A 192 -12.94 -20.91 -12.91
C LYS A 192 -12.79 -22.03 -13.96
N GLN A 193 -11.86 -22.96 -13.76
CA GLN A 193 -11.63 -24.10 -14.65
C GLN A 193 -12.44 -25.33 -14.25
N ILE A 194 -13.06 -25.35 -13.07
CA ILE A 194 -13.87 -26.49 -12.63
C ILE A 194 -15.17 -26.50 -13.42
N PRO A 195 -15.55 -27.61 -14.06
CA PRO A 195 -16.86 -27.77 -14.69
C PRO A 195 -17.98 -27.56 -13.68
N LYS A 196 -19.07 -26.91 -14.09
CA LYS A 196 -20.20 -26.56 -13.21
C LYS A 196 -20.70 -27.76 -12.39
N ASP A 197 -20.87 -28.91 -13.03
CA ASP A 197 -21.44 -30.11 -12.42
C ASP A 197 -20.50 -30.74 -11.38
N GLU A 198 -19.20 -30.41 -11.44
CA GLU A 198 -18.16 -30.91 -10.54
C GLU A 198 -17.71 -29.86 -9.50
N LEU A 199 -18.35 -28.68 -9.45
CA LEU A 199 -17.86 -27.54 -8.66
C LEU A 199 -17.62 -27.89 -7.19
N ALA A 200 -18.57 -28.55 -6.52
CA ALA A 200 -18.41 -28.93 -5.11
C ALA A 200 -17.21 -29.86 -4.88
N ILE A 201 -17.02 -30.86 -5.74
CA ILE A 201 -15.91 -31.82 -5.63
C ILE A 201 -14.57 -31.13 -5.92
N GLY A 202 -14.53 -30.28 -6.95
CA GLY A 202 -13.34 -29.52 -7.30
C GLY A 202 -12.94 -28.54 -6.19
N LEU A 203 -13.89 -27.86 -5.56
CA LEU A 203 -13.64 -26.96 -4.42
C LEU A 203 -13.10 -27.72 -3.21
N TYR A 204 -13.67 -28.88 -2.90
CA TYR A 204 -13.18 -29.73 -1.83
C TYR A 204 -11.73 -30.17 -2.07
N LYS A 205 -11.38 -30.58 -3.30
CA LYS A 205 -9.99 -30.89 -3.69
C LYS A 205 -9.03 -29.70 -3.59
N LEU A 206 -9.56 -28.47 -3.66
CA LEU A 206 -8.78 -27.24 -3.45
C LEU A 206 -8.64 -26.86 -1.96
N GLY A 207 -9.19 -27.66 -1.04
CA GLY A 207 -9.09 -27.48 0.41
C GLY A 207 -10.19 -26.61 1.01
N ILE A 208 -11.30 -26.41 0.32
CA ILE A 208 -12.52 -25.82 0.91
C ILE A 208 -13.28 -26.91 1.67
N ASP A 209 -13.76 -26.60 2.87
CA ASP A 209 -14.57 -27.53 3.65
C ASP A 209 -15.77 -28.05 2.86
N PHE A 210 -16.05 -29.35 2.99
CA PHE A 210 -17.03 -30.05 2.16
C PHE A 210 -18.43 -29.41 2.21
N GLU A 211 -18.92 -29.07 3.41
CA GLU A 211 -20.23 -28.44 3.61
C GLU A 211 -20.31 -27.07 2.93
N LYS A 212 -19.23 -26.28 3.05
CA LYS A 212 -19.12 -24.97 2.42
C LYS A 212 -19.02 -25.09 0.90
N ALA A 213 -18.32 -26.10 0.39
CA ALA A 213 -18.21 -26.38 -1.04
C ALA A 213 -19.57 -26.79 -1.65
N LEU A 214 -20.35 -27.62 -0.96
CA LEU A 214 -21.71 -27.99 -1.37
C LEU A 214 -22.65 -26.77 -1.37
N LEU A 215 -22.63 -26.00 -0.29
CA LEU A 215 -23.45 -24.79 -0.18
C LEU A 215 -23.09 -23.78 -1.28
N PHE A 216 -21.80 -23.58 -1.54
CA PHE A 216 -21.35 -22.67 -2.59
C PHE A 216 -21.78 -23.15 -3.98
N HIS A 217 -21.71 -24.45 -4.25
CA HIS A 217 -22.23 -25.02 -5.50
C HIS A 217 -23.74 -24.76 -5.65
N ALA A 218 -24.54 -25.03 -4.61
CA ALA A 218 -25.96 -24.70 -4.63
C ALA A 218 -26.22 -23.21 -4.83
N PHE A 219 -25.37 -22.34 -4.27
CA PHE A 219 -25.49 -20.90 -4.44
C PHE A 219 -25.18 -20.46 -5.88
N ILE A 220 -24.15 -21.02 -6.50
CA ILE A 220 -23.84 -20.76 -7.90
C ILE A 220 -24.99 -21.20 -8.80
N HIS A 221 -25.56 -22.38 -8.56
CA HIS A 221 -26.73 -22.86 -9.28
C HIS A 221 -27.92 -21.90 -9.13
N LEU A 222 -28.19 -21.40 -7.91
CA LEU A 222 -29.24 -20.39 -7.70
C LEU A 222 -29.01 -19.12 -8.53
N ARG A 223 -27.75 -18.66 -8.65
CA ARG A 223 -27.40 -17.49 -9.47
C ARG A 223 -27.57 -17.75 -10.97
N GLU A 224 -27.23 -18.95 -11.43
CA GLU A 224 -27.47 -19.36 -12.82
C GLU A 224 -28.96 -19.38 -13.14
N GLU A 225 -29.80 -19.91 -12.23
CA GLU A 225 -31.27 -19.87 -12.36
C GLU A 225 -31.84 -18.44 -12.37
N LEU A 226 -31.14 -17.50 -11.73
CA LEU A 226 -31.46 -16.07 -11.78
C LEU A 226 -30.93 -15.36 -13.05
N GLY A 227 -30.37 -16.11 -14.01
CA GLY A 227 -29.90 -15.61 -15.30
C GLY A 227 -28.46 -15.09 -15.31
N GLN A 228 -27.67 -15.34 -14.26
CA GLN A 228 -26.26 -14.97 -14.21
C GLN A 228 -25.40 -16.06 -14.88
N ASP A 229 -24.41 -15.69 -15.71
CA ASP A 229 -23.46 -16.67 -16.25
C ASP A 229 -22.64 -17.32 -15.12
N TYR A 230 -22.33 -18.61 -15.26
CA TYR A 230 -21.53 -19.39 -14.31
C TYR A 230 -20.24 -18.68 -13.87
N LYS A 231 -19.47 -18.12 -14.82
CA LYS A 231 -18.20 -17.46 -14.51
C LYS A 231 -18.41 -16.14 -13.77
N ASP A 232 -19.46 -15.41 -14.10
CA ASP A 232 -19.82 -14.16 -13.43
C ASP A 232 -20.36 -14.41 -12.02
N ALA A 233 -21.13 -15.50 -11.83
CA ALA A 233 -21.59 -15.95 -10.53
C ALA A 233 -20.41 -16.35 -9.64
N LEU A 234 -19.44 -17.10 -10.19
CA LEU A 234 -18.19 -17.42 -9.52
C LEU A 234 -17.44 -16.15 -9.10
N GLU A 235 -17.34 -15.15 -9.97
CA GLU A 235 -16.67 -13.88 -9.67
C GLU A 235 -17.31 -13.14 -8.51
N THR A 236 -18.62 -13.03 -8.57
CA THR A 236 -19.41 -12.27 -7.61
C THR A 236 -19.38 -12.92 -6.23
N LEU A 237 -19.43 -14.25 -6.18
CA LEU A 237 -19.53 -15.00 -4.94
C LEU A 237 -18.18 -15.45 -4.37
N PHE A 238 -17.10 -15.47 -5.17
CA PHE A 238 -15.77 -15.90 -4.72
C PHE A 238 -15.25 -15.18 -3.47
N PRO A 239 -15.37 -13.85 -3.31
CA PRO A 239 -14.98 -13.19 -2.08
C PRO A 239 -15.67 -13.76 -0.84
N ARG A 240 -16.96 -14.14 -0.95
CA ARG A 240 -17.72 -14.74 0.16
C ARG A 240 -17.26 -16.18 0.44
N LEU A 241 -16.94 -16.94 -0.60
CA LEU A 241 -16.36 -18.27 -0.43
C LEU A 241 -15.09 -18.25 0.42
N ILE A 242 -14.23 -17.25 0.20
CA ILE A 242 -12.94 -17.17 0.89
C ILE A 242 -13.06 -16.53 2.27
N HIS A 243 -13.84 -15.46 2.41
CA HIS A 243 -13.81 -14.61 3.61
C HIS A 243 -14.92 -14.89 4.61
N SER A 244 -16.02 -15.52 4.20
CA SER A 244 -17.15 -15.79 5.10
C SER A 244 -17.01 -17.13 5.80
N THR A 245 -17.62 -17.28 6.97
CA THR A 245 -17.84 -18.60 7.58
C THR A 245 -18.92 -19.38 6.80
N PHE A 246 -19.13 -20.65 7.13
CA PHE A 246 -20.25 -21.42 6.57
C PHE A 246 -21.60 -20.77 6.90
N GLU A 247 -21.82 -20.37 8.15
CA GLU A 247 -23.08 -19.76 8.60
C GLU A 247 -23.38 -18.45 7.88
N GLU A 248 -22.39 -17.57 7.73
CA GLU A 248 -22.54 -16.31 7.00
C GLU A 248 -22.87 -16.52 5.51
N LEU A 249 -22.29 -17.56 4.90
CA LEU A 249 -22.59 -17.93 3.52
C LEU A 249 -24.01 -18.51 3.42
N LEU A 250 -24.42 -19.30 4.41
CA LEU A 250 -25.74 -19.94 4.48
C LEU A 250 -26.85 -18.91 4.66
N ASP A 251 -26.68 -17.94 5.56
CA ASP A 251 -27.64 -16.86 5.76
C ASP A 251 -27.83 -16.02 4.50
N LYS A 252 -26.73 -15.77 3.77
CA LYS A 252 -26.79 -15.04 2.51
C LYS A 252 -27.50 -15.85 1.43
N PHE A 253 -27.22 -17.15 1.32
CA PHE A 253 -27.92 -18.06 0.43
C PHE A 253 -29.42 -18.09 0.75
N ARG A 254 -29.80 -18.27 2.02
CA ARG A 254 -31.20 -18.25 2.48
C ARG A 254 -31.91 -16.95 2.15
N SER A 255 -31.24 -15.81 2.36
CA SER A 255 -31.80 -14.50 2.04
C SER A 255 -32.12 -14.35 0.55
N GLU A 256 -31.24 -14.84 -0.33
CA GLU A 256 -31.45 -14.78 -1.78
C GLU A 256 -32.45 -15.81 -2.27
N LEU A 257 -32.43 -17.01 -1.70
CA LEU A 257 -33.43 -18.03 -1.95
C LEU A 257 -34.84 -17.55 -1.54
N PHE A 258 -34.93 -16.84 -0.42
CA PHE A 258 -36.18 -16.24 0.05
C PHE A 258 -36.70 -15.21 -0.96
N LEU A 259 -35.85 -14.29 -1.43
CA LEU A 259 -36.20 -13.34 -2.48
C LEU A 259 -36.67 -14.07 -3.75
N PHE A 260 -35.96 -15.09 -4.20
CA PHE A 260 -36.38 -15.89 -5.34
C PHE A 260 -37.75 -16.55 -5.13
N SER A 261 -37.99 -17.13 -3.96
CA SER A 261 -39.25 -17.81 -3.64
C SER A 261 -40.46 -16.87 -3.55
N HIS A 262 -40.27 -15.63 -3.09
CA HIS A 262 -41.32 -14.63 -2.92
C HIS A 262 -41.60 -13.79 -4.17
N PHE A 263 -40.66 -13.73 -5.11
CA PHE A 263 -40.79 -12.96 -6.36
C PHE A 263 -40.95 -13.84 -7.62
N LYS A 264 -41.25 -15.14 -7.47
CA LYS A 264 -41.77 -15.95 -8.57
C LYS A 264 -43.17 -15.46 -8.97
N LEU A 265 -43.22 -14.69 -10.06
CA LEU A 265 -44.36 -14.52 -10.96
C LEU A 265 -44.60 -15.83 -11.73
#